data_AF-A0A925D5L7-F1
#
_entry.id   AF-A0A925D5L7-F1
#
_cell.length_a   1.000
_cell.length_b   1.000
_cell.length_c   1.000
_cell.angle_alpha   90.00
_cell.angle_beta   90.00
_cell.angle_gamma   90.00
#
_symmetry.space_group_name_H-M   'P 1'
#
loop_
_entity.id
_entity.type
_entity.pdbx_description
1 polymer ?
#
loop_
_entity_poly.entity_id
_entity_poly.type
_entity_poly.pdbx_seq_one_letter_code
_entity_poly.pdbx_strand_id
1 'polypeptide(L)'
;MSIFSKVAGLFSRSSREESSLLEGVEHAKAKRPEKAIEIFNLLLATPTLNATVRASALYNRALAFSAMDEDDKALADLQKVLTLPGLPDNVQTAARARLARLKKRAE
;
A
#
# COMPACT_ATOMS: atom_id res chain seq x y z
N MET A 1 -32.66 20.01 6.51
CA MET A 1 -31.24 20.42 6.51
C MET A 1 -30.45 19.45 7.39
N SER A 2 -29.77 18.46 6.83
CA SER A 2 -28.89 17.59 7.63
C SER A 2 -27.70 17.14 6.78
N ILE A 3 -26.70 18.01 6.72
CA ILE A 3 -25.42 17.81 6.01
C ILE A 3 -24.32 17.27 6.94
N PHE A 4 -24.57 17.15 8.25
CA PHE A 4 -23.54 16.85 9.25
C PHE A 4 -23.34 15.36 9.54
N SER A 5 -24.25 14.48 9.13
CA SER A 5 -24.17 13.03 9.43
C SER A 5 -23.22 12.23 8.53
N LYS A 6 -22.74 12.80 7.41
CA LYS A 6 -21.76 12.14 6.52
C LYS A 6 -20.29 12.39 6.89
N VAL A 7 -19.99 13.44 7.67
CA VAL A 7 -18.61 13.85 7.96
C VAL A 7 -18.01 13.06 9.13
N ALA A 8 -18.82 12.71 10.14
CA ALA A 8 -18.36 11.93 11.31
C ALA A 8 -17.84 10.53 10.93
N GLY A 9 -18.44 9.89 9.90
CA GLY A 9 -18.03 8.57 9.43
C GLY A 9 -16.69 8.55 8.68
N LEU A 10 -16.21 9.69 8.18
CA LEU A 10 -14.94 9.76 7.44
C LEU A 10 -13.73 9.71 8.38
N PHE A 11 -13.83 10.30 9.58
CA PHE A 11 -12.73 10.36 10.56
C PHE A 11 -12.50 9.02 11.27
N SER A 12 -13.56 8.27 11.57
CA SER A 12 -13.45 6.90 12.13
C SER A 12 -13.01 5.86 11.10
N ARG A 13 -13.14 6.16 9.81
CA ARG A 13 -12.77 5.26 8.72
C ARG A 13 -11.29 5.41 8.35
N SER A 14 -10.78 6.62 8.23
CA SER A 14 -9.35 6.86 7.94
C SER A 14 -8.45 6.27 9.04
N SER A 15 -8.85 6.42 10.30
CA SER A 15 -8.14 5.83 11.45
C SER A 15 -8.11 4.29 11.41
N ARG A 16 -9.19 3.64 10.94
CA ARG A 16 -9.21 2.19 10.74
C ARG A 16 -8.30 1.77 9.59
N GLU A 17 -8.34 2.48 8.46
CA GLU A 17 -7.50 2.21 7.28
C GLU A 17 -6.01 2.34 7.63
N GLU A 18 -5.63 3.35 8.42
CA GLU A 18 -4.28 3.54 8.94
C GLU A 18 -3.87 2.44 9.93
N SER A 19 -4.77 2.01 10.82
CA SER A 19 -4.52 0.89 11.74
C SER A 19 -4.24 -0.40 10.97
N SER A 20 -5.05 -0.73 9.96
CA SER A 20 -4.83 -1.91 9.12
C SER A 20 -3.53 -1.80 8.31
N LEU A 21 -3.18 -0.60 7.81
CA LEU A 21 -1.89 -0.38 7.16
C LEU A 21 -0.74 -0.68 8.12
N LEU A 22 -0.79 -0.16 9.35
CA LEU A 22 0.23 -0.40 10.36
C LEU A 22 0.34 -1.89 10.71
N GLU A 23 -0.79 -2.56 10.91
CA GLU A 23 -0.84 -4.00 11.19
C GLU A 23 -0.15 -4.82 10.08
N GLY A 24 -0.47 -4.53 8.81
CA GLY A 24 0.19 -5.18 7.68
C GLY A 24 1.70 -4.94 7.64
N VAL A 25 2.15 -3.72 7.97
CA VAL A 25 3.58 -3.38 8.05
C VAL A 25 4.26 -4.15 9.19
N GLU A 26 3.64 -4.27 10.35
CA GLU A 26 4.19 -5.05 11.47
C GLU A 26 4.31 -6.53 11.13
N HIS A 27 3.33 -7.10 10.41
CA HIS A 27 3.45 -8.46 9.89
C HIS A 27 4.59 -8.63 8.89
N ALA A 28 4.78 -7.66 7.97
CA ALA A 28 5.89 -7.68 7.02
C ALA A 28 7.25 -7.64 7.75
N LYS A 29 7.40 -6.76 8.74
CA LYS A 29 8.60 -6.67 9.58
C LYS A 29 8.85 -7.94 10.38
N ALA A 30 7.79 -8.58 10.87
CA ALA A 30 7.84 -9.84 11.60
C ALA A 30 8.17 -11.06 10.71
N LYS A 31 8.61 -10.85 9.46
CA LYS A 31 8.89 -11.90 8.46
C LYS A 31 7.68 -12.80 8.19
N ARG A 32 6.47 -12.22 8.18
CA ARG A 32 5.20 -12.89 7.83
C ARG A 32 4.60 -12.21 6.60
N PRO A 33 5.27 -12.26 5.43
CA PRO A 33 4.85 -11.52 4.24
C PRO A 33 3.45 -11.95 3.76
N GLU A 34 3.05 -13.20 3.94
CA GLU A 34 1.73 -13.72 3.54
C GLU A 34 0.61 -13.02 4.30
N LYS A 35 0.75 -12.89 5.63
CA LYS A 35 -0.22 -12.18 6.47
C LYS A 35 -0.28 -10.69 6.13
N ALA A 36 0.88 -10.10 5.87
CA ALA A 36 0.95 -8.70 5.44
C ALA A 36 0.20 -8.48 4.12
N ILE A 37 0.41 -9.37 3.13
CA ILE A 37 -0.26 -9.34 1.83
C ILE A 37 -1.77 -9.46 2.01
N GLU A 38 -2.26 -10.37 2.86
CA GLU A 38 -3.70 -10.51 3.14
C GLU A 38 -4.30 -9.20 3.65
N ILE A 39 -3.66 -8.57 4.64
CA ILE A 39 -4.12 -7.30 5.20
C ILE A 39 -4.12 -6.19 4.13
N PHE A 40 -3.05 -6.09 3.34
CA PHE A 40 -2.98 -5.10 2.26
C PHE A 40 -4.01 -5.36 1.15
N ASN A 41 -4.33 -6.62 0.85
CA ASN A 41 -5.38 -6.98 -0.11
C ASN A 41 -6.74 -6.48 0.36
N LEU A 42 -7.08 -6.72 1.63
CA LEU A 42 -8.33 -6.25 2.22
C LEU A 42 -8.40 -4.72 2.21
N LEU A 43 -7.30 -4.05 2.55
CA LEU A 43 -7.22 -2.59 2.53
C LEU A 43 -7.45 -2.04 1.12
N LEU A 44 -6.75 -2.58 0.12
CA LEU A 44 -6.81 -2.15 -1.28
C LEU A 44 -8.15 -2.49 -1.97
N ALA A 45 -8.88 -3.48 -1.46
CA ALA A 45 -10.24 -3.79 -1.90
C ALA A 45 -11.24 -2.68 -1.50
N THR A 46 -10.88 -1.77 -0.60
CA THR A 46 -11.73 -0.65 -0.20
C THR A 46 -11.79 0.41 -1.31
N PRO A 47 -12.94 0.67 -1.95
CA PRO A 47 -13.02 1.59 -3.09
C PRO A 47 -12.72 3.04 -2.71
N THR A 48 -13.18 3.46 -1.54
CA THR A 48 -13.02 4.83 -1.02
C THR A 48 -11.73 5.01 -0.20
N LEU A 49 -10.76 4.10 -0.35
CA LEU A 49 -9.49 4.15 0.38
C LEU A 49 -8.76 5.46 0.07
N ASN A 50 -8.27 6.13 1.11
CA ASN A 50 -7.45 7.33 0.98
C ASN A 50 -6.25 7.10 0.04
N ALA A 51 -5.92 8.08 -0.82
CA ALA A 51 -4.85 7.95 -1.81
C ALA A 51 -3.46 7.70 -1.20
N THR A 52 -3.13 8.36 -0.09
CA THR A 52 -1.88 8.17 0.65
C THR A 52 -1.79 6.78 1.28
N VAL A 53 -2.91 6.30 1.85
CA VAL A 53 -3.00 4.95 2.41
C VAL A 53 -2.90 3.90 1.30
N ARG A 54 -3.58 4.12 0.17
CA ARG A 54 -3.50 3.26 -1.03
C ARG A 54 -2.08 3.16 -1.56
N ALA A 55 -1.38 4.28 -1.69
CA ALA A 55 0.02 4.31 -2.12
C ALA A 55 0.93 3.53 -1.17
N SER A 56 0.77 3.75 0.14
CA SER A 56 1.54 3.06 1.17
C SER A 56 1.24 1.56 1.20
N ALA A 57 -0.02 1.15 1.06
CA ALA A 57 -0.44 -0.25 1.04
C ALA A 57 0.13 -0.98 -0.19
N LEU A 58 0.04 -0.39 -1.38
CA LEU A 58 0.63 -0.95 -2.60
C LEU A 58 2.16 -1.07 -2.48
N TYR A 59 2.82 -0.03 -1.98
CA TYR A 59 4.28 -0.04 -1.79
C TYR A 59 4.72 -1.14 -0.81
N ASN A 60 4.07 -1.25 0.36
CA ASN A 60 4.43 -2.28 1.34
C ASN A 60 4.07 -3.69 0.87
N ARG A 61 2.97 -3.87 0.13
CA ARG A 61 2.63 -5.15 -0.49
C ARG A 61 3.67 -5.56 -1.53
N ALA A 62 4.20 -4.62 -2.31
CA ALA A 62 5.31 -4.89 -3.22
C ALA A 62 6.59 -5.34 -2.49
N LEU A 63 6.89 -4.77 -1.32
CA LEU A 63 8.00 -5.22 -0.50
C LEU A 63 7.78 -6.64 0.03
N ALA A 64 6.56 -6.95 0.48
CA ALA A 64 6.20 -8.30 0.94
C ALA A 64 6.30 -9.34 -0.20
N PHE A 65 5.79 -9.02 -1.40
CA PHE A 65 5.94 -9.88 -2.57
C PHE A 65 7.40 -10.12 -2.95
N SER A 66 8.22 -9.06 -2.97
CA SER A 66 9.65 -9.21 -3.28
C SER A 66 10.40 -10.03 -2.21
N ALA A 67 9.98 -9.98 -0.94
CA ALA A 67 10.52 -10.83 0.12
C ALA A 67 10.15 -12.32 -0.05
N MET A 68 9.14 -12.62 -0.87
CA MET A 68 8.71 -13.96 -1.25
C MET A 68 9.20 -14.35 -2.67
N ASP A 69 10.11 -13.58 -3.25
CA ASP A 69 10.60 -13.75 -4.63
C ASP A 69 9.52 -13.64 -5.72
N GLU A 70 8.35 -13.09 -5.39
CA GLU A 70 7.26 -12.81 -6.32
C GLU A 70 7.44 -11.43 -7.00
N ASP A 71 8.60 -11.24 -7.63
CA ASP A 71 9.01 -9.92 -8.15
C ASP A 71 8.08 -9.37 -9.23
N ASP A 72 7.41 -10.21 -10.03
CA ASP A 72 6.41 -9.79 -11.01
C ASP A 72 5.23 -9.05 -10.35
N LYS A 73 4.74 -9.59 -9.23
CA LYS A 73 3.65 -8.96 -8.47
C LYS A 73 4.13 -7.69 -7.79
N ALA A 74 5.36 -7.70 -7.27
CA ALA A 74 5.97 -6.51 -6.69
C ALA A 74 6.13 -5.38 -7.72
N LEU A 75 6.59 -5.69 -8.93
CA LEU A 75 6.69 -4.74 -10.03
C LEU A 75 5.33 -4.15 -10.40
N ALA A 76 4.30 -4.99 -10.52
CA ALA A 76 2.95 -4.53 -10.83
C ALA A 76 2.41 -3.56 -9.79
N ASP A 77 2.66 -3.80 -8.50
CA ASP A 77 2.24 -2.91 -7.43
C ASP A 77 3.02 -1.61 -7.39
N LEU A 78 4.34 -1.64 -7.60
CA LEU A 78 5.17 -0.43 -7.69
C LEU A 78 4.76 0.44 -8.88
N GLN A 79 4.40 -0.16 -10.01
CA GLN A 79 3.86 0.57 -11.15
C GLN A 79 2.54 1.26 -10.80
N LYS A 80 1.62 0.56 -10.11
CA LYS A 80 0.37 1.16 -9.63
C LYS A 80 0.60 2.30 -8.64
N VAL A 81 1.62 2.23 -7.78
CA VAL A 81 1.97 3.37 -6.91
C VAL A 81 2.25 4.59 -7.77
N LEU A 82 3.08 4.46 -8.81
CA LEU A 82 3.52 5.58 -9.65
C LEU A 82 2.43 6.17 -10.55
N THR A 83 1.27 5.51 -10.69
CA THR A 83 0.12 6.06 -11.43
C THR A 83 -0.84 6.86 -10.55
N LEU A 84 -0.68 6.85 -9.23
CA LEU A 84 -1.55 7.60 -8.33
C LEU A 84 -1.28 9.11 -8.41
N PRO A 85 -2.33 9.96 -8.48
CA PRO A 85 -2.16 11.40 -8.45
C PRO A 85 -1.86 11.90 -7.03
N GLY A 86 -1.05 12.95 -6.92
CA GLY A 86 -0.80 13.64 -5.64
C GLY A 86 0.03 12.82 -4.63
N LEU A 87 0.90 11.94 -5.12
CA LEU A 87 1.81 11.18 -4.25
C LEU A 87 2.79 12.09 -3.53
N PRO A 88 3.11 11.79 -2.26
CA PRO A 88 4.28 12.34 -1.60
C PRO A 88 5.58 12.00 -2.36
N ASP A 89 6.46 12.99 -2.55
CA ASP A 89 7.72 12.85 -3.31
C ASP A 89 8.62 11.71 -2.80
N ASN A 90 8.63 11.50 -1.48
CA ASN A 90 9.39 10.43 -0.83
C ASN A 90 8.86 9.03 -1.25
N VAL A 91 7.54 8.85 -1.31
CA VAL A 91 6.91 7.60 -1.75
C VAL A 91 7.20 7.34 -3.22
N GLN A 92 7.10 8.37 -4.07
CA GLN A 92 7.40 8.24 -5.48
C GLN A 92 8.86 7.87 -5.73
N THR A 93 9.80 8.52 -5.03
CA THR A 93 11.23 8.26 -5.14
C THR A 93 11.58 6.84 -4.67
N ALA A 94 11.03 6.41 -3.53
CA ALA A 94 11.22 5.07 -3.00
C ALA A 94 10.66 3.99 -3.96
N ALA A 95 9.46 4.22 -4.50
CA ALA A 95 8.84 3.29 -5.45
C ALA A 95 9.65 3.15 -6.75
N ARG A 96 10.15 4.27 -7.32
CA ARG A 96 11.04 4.25 -8.50
C ARG A 96 12.34 3.51 -8.24
N ALA A 97 12.99 3.80 -7.11
CA ALA A 97 14.24 3.14 -6.74
C ALA A 97 14.05 1.63 -6.58
N ARG A 98 12.95 1.21 -5.93
CA ARG A 98 12.65 -0.21 -5.76
C ARG A 98 12.33 -0.88 -7.09
N LEU A 99 11.53 -0.24 -7.94
CA LEU A 99 11.18 -0.75 -9.26
C LEU A 99 12.41 -0.97 -10.13
N ALA A 100 13.35 -0.02 -10.14
CA ALA A 100 14.61 -0.17 -10.88
C ALA A 100 15.45 -1.35 -10.37
N ARG A 101 15.50 -1.58 -9.05
CA ARG A 101 16.22 -2.72 -8.46
C ARG A 101 15.59 -4.06 -8.84
N LEU A 102 14.26 -4.16 -8.85
CA LEU A 102 13.56 -5.39 -9.23
C LEU A 102 13.70 -5.70 -10.71
N LYS A 103 13.63 -4.69 -11.58
CA LYS A 103 13.89 -4.88 -13.02
C LYS A 103 15.27 -5.46 -13.28
N LYS A 104 16.30 -4.93 -12.60
CA LYS A 104 17.67 -5.45 -12.69
C LYS A 104 17.86 -6.86 -12.14
N ARG A 105 16.98 -7.31 -11.24
CA ARG A 105 17.01 -8.68 -10.68
C ARG A 105 16.40 -9.70 -11.63
N ALA A 106 15.50 -9.25 -12.52
CA ALA A 106 14.84 -10.07 -13.52
C ALA A 106 15.62 -10.19 -14.83
N GLU A 107 16.69 -9.40 -15.01
CA GLU A 107 17.67 -9.48 -16.11
C GLU A 107 18.75 -10.52 -15.80
#